data_AF-A0A964XEF9-F1
#
_entry.id   AF-A0A964XEF9-F1
#
_cell.length_a   1.000
_cell.length_b   1.000
_cell.length_c   1.000
_cell.angle_alpha   90.00
_cell.angle_beta   90.00
_cell.angle_gamma   90.00
#
_symmetry.space_group_name_H-M   'P 1'
#
loop_
_entity.id
_entity.type
_entity.pdbx_description
1 polymer ?
#
loop_
_entity_poly.entity_id
_entity_poly.type
_entity_poly.pdbx_seq_one_letter_code
_entity_poly.pdbx_strand_id
1 'polypeptide(L)'
;MKTELDLSGRAARATAPKPNLAGLSREALREELVAFGVEPKKARMRASQLWRWIYHYGLTDFDGMTDVAKGLRAGLADAYRLDRPEIAEHKVSVDGTQKWLTRFSPGVEGESVFIPDVAKSGALCVSSQVGCTLNCTFCHTGTQRLVRNLTAREIVAQVMIARDALDEWPTSNEDRKLTNIVFMGMGEPLYNLDNVAEAIDTLSDGDGISISRRRITVSTAGVAPKIPELGERTGAMLAISLHAVRDDLRDEIVPINRKYDLKTLFEAIRAYPDLSNAKRVTFEYVMLNGVNDSPAEARDLVRLLKGVPAKINLIPFNPWPGAPYDCSAWETIEAFAEILNRAGYACPIRTPRGRDIFAACGQLRSQSVKTSAAQLRRAARAQEAG
;
A
#
# COMPACT_ATOMS: atom_id res chain seq x y z
N MET A 1 43.22 37.63 30.37
CA MET A 1 41.91 37.82 29.71
C MET A 1 41.04 36.64 30.09
N LYS A 2 40.01 36.87 30.93
CA LYS A 2 39.03 35.84 31.28
C LYS A 2 38.05 35.74 30.12
N THR A 3 37.92 34.56 29.53
CA THR A 3 36.91 34.28 28.51
C THR A 3 35.57 34.13 29.23
N GLU A 4 34.71 35.14 29.14
CA GLU A 4 33.31 35.01 29.56
C GLU A 4 32.59 34.14 28.54
N LEU A 5 32.10 32.99 29.00
CA LEU A 5 31.21 32.14 28.23
C LEU A 5 29.82 32.78 28.29
N ASP A 6 29.38 33.36 27.19
CA ASP A 6 28.04 33.89 27.03
C ASP A 6 27.03 32.72 27.00
N LEU A 7 26.29 32.55 28.10
CA LEU A 7 25.23 31.56 28.27
C LEU A 7 23.84 32.10 27.88
N SER A 8 23.76 33.29 27.26
CA SER A 8 22.47 33.91 26.89
C SER A 8 21.88 33.40 25.57
N GLY A 9 22.60 32.54 24.84
CA GLY A 9 22.09 31.81 23.69
C GLY A 9 21.10 30.72 24.11
N ARG A 10 19.86 31.11 24.45
CA ARG A 10 18.73 30.18 24.51
C ARG A 10 18.67 29.53 23.13
N ALA A 11 19.03 28.25 23.03
CA ALA A 11 18.81 27.47 21.82
C ALA A 11 17.36 27.71 21.39
N ALA A 12 17.16 28.18 20.16
CA ALA A 12 15.83 28.38 19.62
C ALA A 12 15.12 27.03 19.71
N ARG A 13 14.19 26.92 20.67
CA ARG A 13 13.38 25.73 20.91
C ARG A 13 12.75 25.40 19.57
N ALA A 14 13.14 24.28 18.96
CA ALA A 14 12.66 23.91 17.64
C ALA A 14 11.11 23.91 17.70
N THR A 15 10.50 24.85 16.99
CA THR A 15 9.03 24.91 16.89
C THR A 15 8.58 23.56 16.35
N ALA A 16 7.62 22.92 17.04
CA ALA A 16 7.06 21.67 16.57
C ALA A 16 6.64 21.82 15.10
N PRO A 17 6.97 20.84 14.24
CA PRO A 17 6.68 20.96 12.82
C PRO A 17 5.17 21.16 12.62
N LYS A 18 4.80 22.14 11.77
CA LYS A 18 3.40 22.42 11.41
C LYS A 18 2.69 21.13 10.99
N PRO A 19 1.44 20.88 11.45
CA PRO A 19 0.67 19.74 10.96
C PRO A 19 0.49 19.84 9.45
N ASN A 20 0.48 18.70 8.78
CA ASN A 20 0.26 18.63 7.33
C ASN A 20 -1.20 18.26 7.04
N LEU A 21 -1.87 18.95 6.11
CA LEU A 21 -3.25 18.64 5.71
C LEU A 21 -3.34 17.64 4.55
N ALA A 22 -2.26 17.47 3.78
CA ALA A 22 -2.22 16.50 2.68
C ALA A 22 -2.28 15.05 3.22
N GLY A 23 -3.08 14.22 2.56
CA GLY A 23 -3.34 12.82 2.93
C GLY A 23 -4.37 12.62 4.05
N LEU A 24 -4.94 13.68 4.65
CA LEU A 24 -6.08 13.55 5.56
C LEU A 24 -7.37 13.11 4.86
N SER A 25 -8.19 12.31 5.54
CA SER A 25 -9.57 12.08 5.12
C SER A 25 -10.40 13.37 5.15
N ARG A 26 -11.52 13.38 4.42
CA ARG A 26 -12.35 14.59 4.26
C ARG A 26 -12.91 15.06 5.60
N GLU A 27 -13.21 14.11 6.47
CA GLU A 27 -13.67 14.36 7.83
C GLU A 27 -12.56 14.92 8.70
N ALA A 28 -11.36 14.32 8.70
CA ALA A 28 -10.22 14.85 9.44
C ALA A 28 -9.82 16.26 8.96
N LEU A 29 -9.92 16.54 7.65
CA LEU A 29 -9.70 17.89 7.11
C LEU A 29 -10.74 18.89 7.65
N ARG A 30 -12.00 18.48 7.79
CA ARG A 30 -13.07 19.30 8.39
C ARG A 30 -12.77 19.59 9.86
N GLU A 31 -12.33 18.59 10.61
CA GLU A 31 -11.98 18.72 12.03
C GLU A 31 -10.79 19.67 12.23
N GLU A 32 -9.74 19.55 11.43
CA GLU A 32 -8.59 20.46 11.45
C GLU A 32 -9.00 21.91 11.15
N LEU A 33 -9.89 22.13 10.17
CA LEU A 33 -10.40 23.47 9.89
C LEU A 33 -11.19 24.06 11.05
N VAL A 34 -11.97 23.25 11.77
CA VAL A 34 -12.66 23.73 12.99
C VAL A 34 -11.66 24.08 14.08
N ALA A 35 -10.66 23.22 14.31
CA ALA A 35 -9.60 23.46 15.28
C ALA A 35 -8.78 24.72 14.97
N PHE A 36 -8.57 25.02 13.69
CA PHE A 36 -7.93 26.23 13.22
C PHE A 36 -8.76 27.51 13.48
N GLY A 37 -10.08 27.38 13.67
CA GLY A 37 -10.98 28.51 13.93
C GLY A 37 -11.98 28.81 12.80
N VAL A 38 -12.12 27.92 11.81
CA VAL A 38 -13.24 28.00 10.85
C VAL A 38 -14.53 27.67 11.58
N GLU A 39 -15.53 28.54 11.48
CA GLU A 39 -16.86 28.31 12.07
C GLU A 39 -17.41 26.92 11.68
N PRO A 40 -17.91 26.11 12.63
CA PRO A 40 -18.37 24.75 12.35
C PRO A 40 -19.41 24.65 11.22
N LYS A 41 -20.28 25.66 11.07
CA LYS A 41 -21.28 25.73 10.00
C LYS A 41 -20.66 25.90 8.61
N LYS A 42 -19.47 26.50 8.50
CA LYS A 42 -18.73 26.75 7.25
C LYS A 42 -17.66 25.68 6.99
N ALA A 43 -17.24 24.93 8.01
CA ALA A 43 -16.14 23.98 7.95
C ALA A 43 -16.34 22.91 6.86
N ARG A 44 -17.56 22.38 6.70
CA ARG A 44 -17.86 21.38 5.65
C ARG A 44 -17.59 21.92 4.25
N MET A 45 -18.09 23.12 3.95
CA MET A 45 -17.88 23.76 2.65
C MET A 45 -16.39 24.08 2.43
N ARG A 46 -15.69 24.62 3.44
CA ARG A 46 -14.26 24.91 3.33
C ARG A 46 -13.42 23.65 3.17
N ALA A 47 -13.76 22.56 3.86
CA ALA A 47 -13.12 21.26 3.67
C ALA A 47 -13.31 20.78 2.23
N SER A 48 -14.50 20.90 1.64
CA SER A 48 -14.73 20.54 0.23
C SER A 48 -13.90 21.37 -0.76
N GLN A 49 -13.69 22.66 -0.50
CA GLN A 49 -12.81 23.50 -1.33
C GLN A 49 -11.36 23.02 -1.25
N LEU A 50 -10.81 22.92 -0.03
CA LEU A 50 -9.44 22.45 0.17
C LEU A 50 -9.25 21.02 -0.37
N TRP A 51 -10.23 20.14 -0.17
CA TRP A 51 -10.22 18.77 -0.67
C TRP A 51 -9.96 18.72 -2.16
N ARG A 52 -10.71 19.51 -2.94
CA ARG A 52 -10.55 19.57 -4.40
C ARG A 52 -9.16 20.07 -4.79
N TRP A 53 -8.64 21.10 -4.13
CA TRP A 53 -7.29 21.60 -4.41
C TRP A 53 -6.19 20.59 -4.10
N ILE A 54 -6.31 19.87 -2.98
CA ILE A 54 -5.33 18.89 -2.54
C ILE A 54 -5.39 17.61 -3.40
N TYR A 55 -6.59 17.11 -3.67
CA TYR A 55 -6.80 15.75 -4.20
C TYR A 55 -7.25 15.67 -5.65
N HIS A 56 -7.72 16.76 -6.25
CA HIS A 56 -8.02 16.80 -7.69
C HIS A 56 -6.95 17.58 -8.46
N TYR A 57 -6.52 18.72 -7.92
CA TYR A 57 -5.50 19.57 -8.54
C TYR A 57 -4.07 19.33 -8.04
N GLY A 58 -3.89 18.54 -6.96
CA GLY A 58 -2.57 18.13 -6.48
C GLY A 58 -1.73 19.22 -5.81
N LEU A 59 -2.31 20.37 -5.45
CA LEU A 59 -1.56 21.52 -4.92
C LEU A 59 -0.74 21.15 -3.68
N THR A 60 0.44 21.77 -3.58
CA THR A 60 1.36 21.67 -2.44
C THR A 60 1.52 23.00 -1.69
N ASP A 61 0.78 24.02 -2.09
CA ASP A 61 0.68 25.33 -1.46
C ASP A 61 -0.77 25.80 -1.36
N PHE A 62 -1.04 26.73 -0.45
CA PHE A 62 -2.38 27.30 -0.26
C PHE A 62 -2.67 28.46 -1.22
N ASP A 63 -1.65 29.09 -1.81
CA ASP A 63 -1.81 30.31 -2.61
C ASP A 63 -2.54 30.03 -3.92
N GLY A 64 -2.40 28.84 -4.49
CA GLY A 64 -3.14 28.42 -5.68
C GLY A 64 -4.66 28.24 -5.48
N MET A 65 -5.18 28.27 -4.24
CA MET A 65 -6.60 28.00 -3.96
C MET A 65 -7.49 29.22 -4.20
N THR A 66 -7.80 29.51 -5.47
CA THR A 66 -8.43 30.79 -5.89
C THR A 66 -9.83 31.05 -5.35
N ASP A 67 -10.58 30.00 -4.98
CA ASP A 67 -11.93 30.11 -4.39
C ASP A 67 -11.91 30.14 -2.84
N VAL A 68 -10.72 30.15 -2.24
CA VAL A 68 -10.49 30.30 -0.81
C VAL A 68 -10.07 31.75 -0.51
N ALA A 69 -10.75 32.38 0.44
CA ALA A 69 -10.50 33.78 0.80
C ALA A 69 -9.04 34.01 1.19
N LYS A 70 -8.45 35.13 0.74
CA LYS A 70 -7.02 35.44 0.93
C LYS A 70 -6.56 35.36 2.39
N GLY A 71 -7.36 35.87 3.33
CA GLY A 71 -7.05 35.80 4.76
C GLY A 71 -7.01 34.37 5.30
N LEU A 72 -7.90 33.49 4.81
CA LEU A 72 -7.91 32.08 5.20
C LEU A 72 -6.71 31.33 4.61
N ARG A 73 -6.36 31.58 3.34
CA ARG A 73 -5.15 30.99 2.72
C ARG A 73 -3.88 31.35 3.51
N ALA A 74 -3.69 32.64 3.83
CA ALA A 74 -2.54 33.10 4.60
C ALA A 74 -2.49 32.45 6.00
N GLY A 75 -3.61 32.44 6.72
CA GLY A 75 -3.67 31.81 8.04
C GLY A 75 -3.40 30.31 8.00
N LEU A 76 -3.89 29.59 6.97
CA LEU A 76 -3.61 28.18 6.78
C LEU A 76 -2.13 27.93 6.45
N ALA A 77 -1.50 28.77 5.61
CA ALA A 77 -0.07 28.68 5.33
C ALA A 77 0.80 28.93 6.58
N ASP A 78 0.33 29.79 7.50
CA ASP A 78 1.00 30.05 8.76
C ASP A 78 0.89 28.86 9.74
N ALA A 79 -0.24 28.15 9.76
CA ALA A 79 -0.47 27.06 10.71
C ALA A 79 -0.16 25.65 10.19
N TYR A 80 -0.28 25.41 8.88
CA TYR A 80 -0.25 24.08 8.28
C TYR A 80 0.74 23.96 7.11
N ARG A 81 0.99 22.72 6.72
CA ARG A 81 1.73 22.31 5.53
C ARG A 81 0.86 21.53 4.55
N LEU A 82 1.31 21.44 3.30
CA LEU A 82 0.72 20.62 2.21
C LEU A 82 1.76 19.80 1.44
N ASP A 83 2.99 19.71 1.96
CA ASP A 83 4.10 19.04 1.30
C ASP A 83 3.93 17.51 1.27
N ARG A 84 4.62 16.87 0.32
CA ARG A 84 4.75 15.41 0.33
C ARG A 84 5.84 14.98 1.32
N PRO A 85 5.80 13.73 1.82
CA PRO A 85 6.94 13.16 2.50
C PRO A 85 8.19 13.15 1.59
N GLU A 86 9.36 13.15 2.21
CA GLU A 86 10.63 13.13 1.49
C GLU A 86 10.81 11.82 0.71
N ILE A 87 11.25 11.92 -0.54
CA ILE A 87 11.65 10.78 -1.36
C ILE A 87 13.15 10.56 -1.15
N ALA A 88 13.52 9.54 -0.39
CA ALA A 88 14.91 9.20 -0.09
C ALA A 88 15.63 8.59 -1.30
N GLU A 89 14.89 7.86 -2.15
CA GLU A 89 15.42 7.26 -3.38
C GLU A 89 14.30 7.11 -4.42
N HIS A 90 14.63 7.34 -5.69
CA HIS A 90 13.76 7.08 -6.84
C HIS A 90 14.53 6.31 -7.89
N LYS A 91 13.96 5.20 -8.37
CA LYS A 91 14.53 4.36 -9.44
C LYS A 91 13.53 4.19 -10.57
N VAL A 92 14.05 4.17 -11.79
CA VAL A 92 13.29 3.87 -13.00
C VAL A 92 13.93 2.67 -13.67
N SER A 93 13.13 1.63 -13.89
CA SER A 93 13.51 0.41 -14.59
C SER A 93 13.56 0.65 -16.10
N VAL A 94 14.32 -0.19 -16.80
CA VAL A 94 14.30 -0.27 -18.27
C VAL A 94 12.91 -0.53 -18.86
N ASP A 95 11.98 -1.12 -18.08
CA ASP A 95 10.60 -1.41 -18.52
C ASP A 95 9.59 -0.30 -18.15
N GLY A 96 10.09 0.86 -17.71
CA GLY A 96 9.30 2.01 -17.27
C GLY A 96 8.74 1.92 -15.85
N THR A 97 8.90 0.78 -15.15
CA THR A 97 8.49 0.65 -13.74
C THR A 97 9.27 1.65 -12.89
N GLN A 98 8.57 2.36 -12.01
CA GLN A 98 9.19 3.34 -11.11
C GLN A 98 9.03 2.89 -9.67
N LYS A 99 10.08 3.04 -8.87
CA LYS A 99 10.08 2.72 -7.44
C LYS A 99 10.51 3.94 -6.64
N TRP A 100 9.76 4.25 -5.58
CA TRP A 100 10.09 5.32 -4.64
C TRP A 100 10.30 4.75 -3.24
N LEU A 101 11.41 5.12 -2.60
CA LEU A 101 11.63 4.94 -1.17
C LEU A 101 11.21 6.23 -0.47
N THR A 102 10.11 6.18 0.26
CA THR A 102 9.52 7.36 0.91
C THR A 102 9.83 7.35 2.40
N ARG A 103 10.34 8.48 2.93
CA ARG A 103 10.57 8.67 4.37
C ARG A 103 9.35 9.35 5.00
N PHE A 104 8.55 8.55 5.70
CA PHE A 104 7.32 9.02 6.33
C PHE A 104 7.55 9.70 7.68
N SER A 105 8.52 9.20 8.44
CA SER A 105 8.97 9.76 9.72
C SER A 105 10.40 9.29 10.01
N PRO A 106 11.11 9.85 11.01
CA PRO A 106 12.44 9.38 11.37
C PRO A 106 12.48 7.86 11.59
N GLY A 107 13.33 7.16 10.85
CA GLY A 107 13.49 5.70 10.91
C GLY A 107 12.35 4.88 10.31
N VAL A 108 11.43 5.50 9.57
CA VAL A 108 10.30 4.81 8.92
C VAL A 108 10.26 5.14 7.44
N GLU A 109 10.70 4.17 6.65
CA GLU A 109 10.76 4.25 5.20
C GLU A 109 10.03 3.06 4.58
N GLY A 110 9.19 3.34 3.59
CA GLY A 110 8.47 2.32 2.83
C GLY A 110 8.56 2.56 1.34
N GLU A 111 8.43 1.48 0.57
CA GLU A 111 8.53 1.52 -0.88
C GLU A 111 7.15 1.51 -1.54
N SER A 112 7.00 2.25 -2.64
CA SER A 112 5.87 2.13 -3.56
C SER A 112 6.38 1.93 -4.98
N VAL A 113 5.60 1.23 -5.81
CA VAL A 113 6.02 0.86 -7.18
C VAL A 113 4.92 1.17 -8.17
N PHE A 114 5.17 2.07 -9.12
CA PHE A 114 4.29 2.29 -10.28
C PHE A 114 4.70 1.38 -11.42
N ILE A 115 3.73 0.68 -12.00
CA ILE A 115 3.92 -0.24 -13.11
C ILE A 115 3.10 0.28 -14.30
N PRO A 116 3.73 0.82 -15.36
CA PRO A 116 3.02 1.29 -16.54
C PRO A 116 2.47 0.14 -17.38
N ASP A 117 1.46 0.44 -18.17
CA ASP A 117 0.83 -0.44 -19.16
C ASP A 117 0.21 -1.72 -18.56
N VAL A 118 -0.21 -1.65 -17.30
CA VAL A 118 -0.98 -2.72 -16.64
C VAL A 118 -2.46 -2.40 -16.65
N ALA A 119 -3.26 -3.40 -17.04
CA ALA A 119 -4.69 -3.29 -17.30
C ALA A 119 -5.03 -2.28 -18.41
N LYS A 120 -5.44 -1.04 -18.06
CA LYS A 120 -5.77 0.01 -19.05
C LYS A 120 -4.64 1.01 -19.23
N SER A 121 -3.88 1.31 -18.18
CA SER A 121 -2.89 2.39 -18.23
C SER A 121 -1.75 2.19 -17.24
N GLY A 122 -2.06 1.93 -15.97
CA GLY A 122 -1.02 1.73 -14.96
C GLY A 122 -1.60 1.37 -13.61
N ALA A 123 -0.76 0.72 -12.80
CA ALA A 123 -1.09 0.29 -11.45
C ALA A 123 -0.01 0.78 -10.47
N LEU A 124 -0.44 1.27 -9.30
CA LEU A 124 0.45 1.59 -8.19
C LEU A 124 0.35 0.51 -7.11
N CYS A 125 1.48 -0.11 -6.83
CA CYS A 125 1.69 -0.98 -5.70
C CYS A 125 2.02 -0.15 -4.47
N VAL A 126 1.16 -0.17 -3.45
CA VAL A 126 1.33 0.60 -2.21
C VAL A 126 1.64 -0.32 -1.03
N SER A 127 2.44 0.20 -0.11
CA SER A 127 2.73 -0.40 1.19
C SER A 127 1.67 0.00 2.22
N SER A 128 1.33 -0.93 3.11
CA SER A 128 0.40 -0.73 4.24
C SER A 128 1.12 -0.77 5.60
N GLN A 129 2.32 -1.34 5.66
CA GLN A 129 3.17 -1.37 6.85
C GLN A 129 4.64 -1.21 6.43
N VAL A 130 5.52 -0.94 7.39
CA VAL A 130 6.98 -1.03 7.17
C VAL A 130 7.49 -2.31 7.82
N GLY A 131 7.98 -3.24 6.98
CA GLY A 131 8.23 -4.64 7.34
C GLY A 131 6.93 -5.46 7.36
N CYS A 132 7.02 -6.74 7.73
CA CYS A 132 5.86 -7.62 7.82
C CYS A 132 6.07 -8.66 8.95
N THR A 133 5.00 -9.10 9.62
CA THR A 133 5.07 -10.14 10.67
C THR A 133 4.77 -11.55 10.17
N LEU A 134 4.35 -11.68 8.91
CA LEU A 134 3.87 -12.96 8.40
C LEU A 134 4.98 -13.95 8.02
N ASN A 135 6.20 -13.45 7.81
CA ASN A 135 7.39 -14.27 7.53
C ASN A 135 7.21 -15.27 6.37
N CYS A 136 6.47 -14.92 5.32
CA CYS A 136 6.40 -15.75 4.11
C CYS A 136 7.82 -15.95 3.56
N THR A 137 8.24 -17.20 3.39
CA THR A 137 9.65 -17.56 3.19
C THR A 137 10.20 -17.15 1.81
N PHE A 138 9.32 -16.98 0.83
CA PHE A 138 9.67 -16.48 -0.52
C PHE A 138 9.69 -14.94 -0.59
N CYS A 139 9.24 -14.21 0.44
CA CYS A 139 9.10 -12.76 0.40
C CYS A 139 10.28 -12.05 1.10
N HIS A 140 10.95 -11.15 0.39
CA HIS A 140 12.06 -10.37 0.94
C HIS A 140 11.60 -9.45 2.08
N THR A 141 10.42 -8.81 1.98
CA THR A 141 9.79 -8.09 3.09
C THR A 141 9.56 -8.99 4.31
N GLY A 142 9.29 -10.29 4.09
CA GLY A 142 9.13 -11.28 5.15
C GLY A 142 10.39 -11.49 6.00
N THR A 143 11.57 -11.10 5.49
CA THR A 143 12.83 -11.11 6.24
C THR A 143 13.00 -9.88 7.15
N GLN A 144 12.21 -8.83 6.92
CA GLN A 144 12.26 -7.58 7.67
C GLN A 144 11.19 -7.58 8.75
N ARG A 145 11.63 -7.55 10.02
CA ARG A 145 10.72 -7.42 11.16
C ARG A 145 9.85 -6.18 11.02
N LEU A 146 8.57 -6.32 11.36
CA LEU A 146 7.63 -5.21 11.39
C LEU A 146 8.14 -4.07 12.29
N VAL A 147 8.23 -2.88 11.69
CA VAL A 147 8.53 -1.62 12.37
C VAL A 147 7.23 -1.04 12.93
N ARG A 148 6.28 -0.67 12.06
CA ARG A 148 4.92 -0.22 12.41
C ARG A 148 3.95 -0.26 11.23
N ASN A 149 2.67 -0.09 11.54
CA ASN A 149 1.64 0.24 10.56
C ASN A 149 1.87 1.64 9.98
N LEU A 150 1.54 1.79 8.69
CA LEU A 150 1.43 3.11 8.07
C LEU A 150 0.05 3.71 8.39
N THR A 151 0.00 5.01 8.60
CA THR A 151 -1.26 5.75 8.76
C THR A 151 -1.99 5.85 7.41
N ALA A 152 -3.29 6.11 7.42
CA ALA A 152 -4.05 6.35 6.19
C ALA A 152 -3.39 7.46 5.33
N ARG A 153 -2.91 8.53 5.99
CA ARG A 153 -2.17 9.62 5.36
C ARG A 153 -0.92 9.15 4.61
N GLU A 154 -0.12 8.29 5.23
CA GLU A 154 1.11 7.76 4.62
C GLU A 154 0.83 6.81 3.45
N ILE A 155 -0.30 6.09 3.50
CA ILE A 155 -0.77 5.28 2.36
C ILE A 155 -1.21 6.19 1.20
N VAL A 156 -2.02 7.22 1.49
CA VAL A 156 -2.49 8.19 0.47
C VAL A 156 -1.31 8.96 -0.13
N ALA A 157 -0.33 9.33 0.68
CA ALA A 157 0.87 10.05 0.22
C ALA A 157 1.63 9.29 -0.87
N GLN A 158 1.71 7.95 -0.80
CA GLN A 158 2.32 7.14 -1.85
C GLN A 158 1.63 7.34 -3.21
N VAL A 159 0.29 7.46 -3.21
CA VAL A 159 -0.49 7.73 -4.43
C VAL A 159 -0.26 9.15 -4.94
N MET A 160 -0.21 10.12 -4.02
CA MET A 160 0.02 11.51 -4.40
C MET A 160 1.42 11.71 -5.00
N ILE A 161 2.46 11.09 -4.41
CA ILE A 161 3.83 11.09 -4.94
C ILE A 161 3.87 10.52 -6.36
N ALA A 162 3.21 9.38 -6.59
CA ALA A 162 3.17 8.78 -7.92
C ALA A 162 2.51 9.71 -8.95
N ARG A 163 1.39 10.35 -8.58
CA ARG A 163 0.71 11.29 -9.48
C ARG A 163 1.51 12.58 -9.73
N ASP A 164 2.24 13.07 -8.72
CA ASP A 164 3.17 14.19 -8.89
C ASP A 164 4.27 13.80 -9.91
N ALA A 165 4.88 12.63 -9.73
CA ALA A 165 5.96 12.15 -10.60
C ALA A 165 5.51 11.83 -12.03
N LEU A 166 4.24 11.48 -12.21
CA LEU A 166 3.65 11.17 -13.51
C LEU A 166 3.05 12.39 -14.22
N ASP A 167 3.11 13.57 -13.59
CA ASP A 167 2.50 14.82 -14.07
C ASP A 167 1.01 14.63 -14.41
N GLU A 168 0.25 14.10 -13.44
CA GLU A 168 -1.14 13.66 -13.61
C GLU A 168 -2.19 14.59 -12.95
N TRP A 169 -1.81 15.82 -12.64
CA TRP A 169 -2.69 16.76 -11.95
C TRP A 169 -3.09 17.95 -12.84
N PRO A 170 -4.40 18.29 -12.93
CA PRO A 170 -5.55 17.38 -12.82
C PRO A 170 -5.64 16.46 -14.05
N THR A 171 -6.18 15.25 -13.89
CA THR A 171 -6.43 14.33 -15.02
C THR A 171 -7.88 13.88 -15.08
N SER A 172 -8.40 13.79 -16.31
CA SER A 172 -9.68 13.16 -16.63
C SER A 172 -9.60 11.63 -16.49
N ASN A 173 -10.70 10.92 -16.70
CA ASN A 173 -10.70 9.45 -16.74
C ASN A 173 -10.15 8.88 -18.07
N GLU A 174 -9.95 9.71 -19.09
CA GLU A 174 -9.54 9.27 -20.43
C GLU A 174 -8.01 9.17 -20.52
N ASP A 175 -7.30 10.17 -20.01
CA ASP A 175 -5.83 10.29 -20.14
C ASP A 175 -5.06 9.91 -18.86
N ARG A 176 -5.75 9.29 -17.90
CA ARG A 176 -5.16 8.89 -16.61
C ARG A 176 -4.18 7.74 -16.79
N LYS A 177 -2.93 7.95 -16.40
CA LYS A 177 -1.82 6.99 -16.29
C LYS A 177 -1.99 6.06 -15.08
N LEU A 178 -2.38 6.59 -13.91
CA LEU A 178 -2.62 5.79 -12.71
C LEU A 178 -4.10 5.39 -12.56
N THR A 179 -4.45 4.18 -12.98
CA THR A 179 -5.86 3.72 -12.94
C THR A 179 -6.17 2.73 -11.84
N ASN A 180 -5.18 1.97 -11.37
CA ASN A 180 -5.37 0.89 -10.40
C ASN A 180 -4.45 1.06 -9.19
N ILE A 181 -4.92 0.64 -8.02
CA ILE A 181 -4.10 0.55 -6.81
C ILE A 181 -4.12 -0.89 -6.32
N VAL A 182 -2.96 -1.42 -5.97
CA VAL A 182 -2.83 -2.76 -5.39
C VAL A 182 -2.09 -2.67 -4.06
N PHE A 183 -2.67 -3.21 -2.99
CA PHE A 183 -2.00 -3.36 -1.70
C PHE A 183 -1.18 -4.65 -1.72
N MET A 184 -0.08 -4.62 -2.47
CA MET A 184 0.88 -5.74 -2.63
C MET A 184 2.33 -5.28 -2.36
N GLY A 185 2.49 -4.12 -1.71
CA GLY A 185 3.78 -3.59 -1.30
C GLY A 185 4.27 -4.24 -0.02
N MET A 186 4.79 -3.44 0.91
CA MET A 186 5.22 -3.91 2.21
C MET A 186 4.04 -4.03 3.18
N GLY A 187 3.97 -5.14 3.91
CA GLY A 187 3.01 -5.39 5.00
C GLY A 187 1.82 -6.29 4.65
N GLU A 188 1.08 -6.68 5.68
CA GLU A 188 -0.23 -7.36 5.61
C GLU A 188 -1.35 -6.33 5.83
N PRO A 189 -2.10 -5.94 4.78
CA PRO A 189 -3.14 -4.91 4.88
C PRO A 189 -4.20 -5.20 5.95
N LEU A 190 -4.57 -6.46 6.19
CA LEU A 190 -5.62 -6.78 7.17
C LEU A 190 -5.18 -6.61 8.63
N TYR A 191 -3.88 -6.55 8.92
CA TYR A 191 -3.37 -6.11 10.23
C TYR A 191 -3.26 -4.59 10.37
N ASN A 192 -3.63 -3.86 9.31
CA ASN A 192 -3.74 -2.41 9.31
C ASN A 192 -5.07 -1.93 8.70
N LEU A 193 -6.14 -2.70 8.90
CA LEU A 193 -7.40 -2.52 8.19
C LEU A 193 -8.02 -1.14 8.39
N ASP A 194 -7.90 -0.53 9.57
CA ASP A 194 -8.46 0.80 9.84
C ASP A 194 -7.84 1.87 8.94
N ASN A 195 -6.51 1.94 8.90
CA ASN A 195 -5.80 2.89 8.04
C ASN A 195 -5.98 2.56 6.55
N VAL A 196 -6.04 1.27 6.19
CA VAL A 196 -6.30 0.83 4.81
C VAL A 196 -7.69 1.24 4.35
N ALA A 197 -8.72 1.06 5.19
CA ALA A 197 -10.09 1.44 4.86
C ALA A 197 -10.21 2.96 4.68
N GLU A 198 -9.69 3.76 5.61
CA GLU A 198 -9.72 5.23 5.50
C GLU A 198 -8.92 5.73 4.27
N ALA A 199 -7.78 5.10 3.96
CA ALA A 199 -7.04 5.43 2.74
C ALA A 199 -7.86 5.11 1.49
N ILE A 200 -8.53 3.95 1.41
CA ILE A 200 -9.38 3.59 0.27
C ILE A 200 -10.54 4.58 0.13
N ASP A 201 -11.16 5.00 1.23
CA ASP A 201 -12.23 6.00 1.21
C ASP A 201 -11.72 7.34 0.64
N THR A 202 -10.54 7.78 1.07
CA THR A 202 -9.89 9.00 0.58
C THR A 202 -9.54 8.91 -0.91
N LEU A 203 -8.97 7.79 -1.34
CA LEU A 203 -8.51 7.57 -2.72
C LEU A 203 -9.67 7.39 -3.71
N SER A 204 -10.83 6.92 -3.21
CA SER A 204 -12.03 6.64 -4.02
C SER A 204 -13.08 7.75 -4.01
N ASP A 205 -12.90 8.78 -3.17
CA ASP A 205 -13.79 9.94 -3.12
C ASP A 205 -13.91 10.62 -4.49
N GLY A 206 -15.16 10.90 -4.89
CA GLY A 206 -15.49 11.34 -6.24
C GLY A 206 -15.03 12.76 -6.60
N ASP A 207 -14.84 13.65 -5.62
CA ASP A 207 -14.37 15.02 -5.86
C ASP A 207 -12.86 15.20 -5.63
N GLY A 208 -12.15 14.11 -5.36
CA GLY A 208 -10.71 14.08 -5.10
C GLY A 208 -9.94 13.30 -6.17
N ILE A 209 -9.23 12.26 -5.72
CA ILE A 209 -8.42 11.39 -6.59
C ILE A 209 -9.32 10.52 -7.46
N SER A 210 -10.48 10.12 -6.95
CA SER A 210 -11.56 9.45 -7.70
C SER A 210 -11.15 8.13 -8.37
N ILE A 211 -10.35 7.29 -7.70
CA ILE A 211 -10.06 5.93 -8.17
C ILE A 211 -11.19 4.99 -7.74
N SER A 212 -11.85 4.35 -8.70
CA SER A 212 -12.94 3.41 -8.41
C SER A 212 -12.48 2.29 -7.47
N ARG A 213 -13.30 1.95 -6.47
CA ARG A 213 -13.07 0.80 -5.56
C ARG A 213 -12.90 -0.53 -6.30
N ARG A 214 -13.50 -0.68 -7.50
CA ARG A 214 -13.31 -1.86 -8.37
C ARG A 214 -11.92 -1.94 -9.02
N ARG A 215 -11.16 -0.85 -8.98
CA ARG A 215 -9.77 -0.74 -9.44
C ARG A 215 -8.78 -0.73 -8.27
N ILE A 216 -9.27 -0.90 -7.04
CA ILE A 216 -8.45 -1.05 -5.85
C ILE A 216 -8.51 -2.52 -5.44
N THR A 217 -7.36 -3.19 -5.41
CA THR A 217 -7.25 -4.60 -4.98
C THR A 217 -6.47 -4.69 -3.69
N VAL A 218 -7.07 -5.29 -2.67
CA VAL A 218 -6.40 -5.57 -1.39
C VAL A 218 -5.98 -7.03 -1.38
N SER A 219 -4.67 -7.28 -1.29
CA SER A 219 -4.11 -8.62 -1.15
C SER A 219 -3.90 -8.96 0.32
N THR A 220 -4.19 -10.21 0.70
CA THR A 220 -3.91 -10.73 2.05
C THR A 220 -3.31 -12.12 1.98
N ALA A 221 -2.43 -12.46 2.92
CA ALA A 221 -1.96 -13.82 3.14
C ALA A 221 -2.97 -14.71 3.86
N GLY A 222 -4.15 -14.19 4.20
CA GLY A 222 -5.23 -14.98 4.79
C GLY A 222 -5.40 -14.74 6.29
N VAL A 223 -5.47 -13.48 6.73
CA VAL A 223 -5.98 -13.15 8.07
C VAL A 223 -7.49 -13.38 8.08
N ALA A 224 -7.90 -14.66 8.10
CA ALA A 224 -9.24 -15.11 7.74
C ALA A 224 -10.39 -14.35 8.43
N PRO A 225 -10.36 -14.08 9.75
CA PRO A 225 -11.45 -13.35 10.42
C PRO A 225 -11.67 -11.91 9.92
N LYS A 226 -10.67 -11.30 9.28
CA LYS A 226 -10.73 -9.91 8.78
C LYS A 226 -11.16 -9.82 7.31
N ILE A 227 -11.25 -10.95 6.59
CA ILE A 227 -11.61 -10.97 5.16
C ILE A 227 -13.04 -10.44 4.94
N PRO A 228 -14.08 -10.90 5.67
CA PRO A 228 -15.43 -10.36 5.49
C PRO A 228 -15.51 -8.87 5.85
N GLU A 229 -14.90 -8.48 6.97
CA GLU A 229 -14.85 -7.09 7.44
C GLU A 229 -14.23 -6.15 6.40
N LEU A 230 -13.15 -6.57 5.71
CA LEU A 230 -12.55 -5.81 4.62
C LEU A 230 -13.59 -5.48 3.53
N GLY A 231 -14.34 -6.49 3.09
CA GLY A 231 -15.31 -6.32 2.02
C GLY A 231 -16.47 -5.40 2.42
N GLU A 232 -16.97 -5.56 3.65
CA GLU A 232 -18.05 -4.74 4.20
C GLU A 232 -17.64 -3.28 4.32
N ARG A 233 -16.42 -3.01 4.77
CA ARG A 233 -15.93 -1.64 4.99
C ARG A 233 -15.50 -0.93 3.71
N THR A 234 -14.92 -1.67 2.77
CA THR A 234 -14.18 -1.03 1.65
C THR A 234 -14.80 -1.25 0.28
N GLY A 235 -15.56 -2.34 0.09
CA GLY A 235 -16.04 -2.74 -1.24
C GLY A 235 -14.92 -3.01 -2.27
N ALA A 236 -13.66 -3.13 -1.84
CA ALA A 236 -12.51 -3.33 -2.72
C ALA A 236 -12.51 -4.73 -3.38
N MET A 237 -11.69 -4.91 -4.41
CA MET A 237 -11.41 -6.23 -4.97
C MET A 237 -10.51 -7.02 -4.02
N LEU A 238 -10.77 -8.33 -3.88
CA LEU A 238 -9.99 -9.21 -3.02
C LEU A 238 -8.95 -10.00 -3.82
N ALA A 239 -7.72 -10.01 -3.33
CA ALA A 239 -6.69 -10.96 -3.73
C ALA A 239 -6.20 -11.79 -2.52
N ILE A 240 -5.94 -13.07 -2.74
CA ILE A 240 -5.46 -14.02 -1.73
C ILE A 240 -4.10 -14.53 -2.16
N SER A 241 -3.09 -14.29 -1.33
CA SER A 241 -1.76 -14.88 -1.42
C SER A 241 -1.81 -16.33 -0.96
N LEU A 242 -2.23 -17.22 -1.87
CA LEU A 242 -2.54 -18.62 -1.58
C LEU A 242 -1.28 -19.48 -1.56
N HIS A 243 -0.58 -19.53 -2.70
CA HIS A 243 0.74 -20.13 -2.93
C HIS A 243 0.92 -21.64 -2.66
N ALA A 244 -0.01 -22.31 -1.99
CA ALA A 244 0.00 -23.76 -1.83
C ALA A 244 -1.44 -24.30 -1.70
N VAL A 245 -1.61 -25.57 -2.06
CA VAL A 245 -2.93 -26.25 -2.10
C VAL A 245 -3.11 -27.29 -1.00
N ARG A 246 -2.09 -27.48 -0.16
CA ARG A 246 -2.08 -28.38 0.99
C ARG A 246 -1.54 -27.63 2.21
N ASP A 247 -2.11 -27.88 3.39
CA ASP A 247 -1.78 -27.15 4.61
C ASP A 247 -0.33 -27.36 5.06
N ASP A 248 0.24 -28.56 4.89
CA ASP A 248 1.62 -28.87 5.27
C ASP A 248 2.64 -27.99 4.55
N LEU A 249 2.49 -27.85 3.23
CA LEU A 249 3.33 -26.96 2.44
C LEU A 249 3.03 -25.49 2.76
N ARG A 250 1.74 -25.14 2.89
CA ARG A 250 1.36 -23.74 3.14
C ARG A 250 1.84 -23.25 4.51
N ASP A 251 1.88 -24.11 5.52
CA ASP A 251 2.45 -23.82 6.84
C ASP A 251 3.94 -23.44 6.74
N GLU A 252 4.67 -24.04 5.80
CA GLU A 252 6.06 -23.69 5.54
C GLU A 252 6.17 -22.33 4.84
N ILE A 253 5.55 -22.19 3.66
CA ILE A 253 5.81 -21.04 2.79
C ILE A 253 4.99 -19.79 3.14
N VAL A 254 3.83 -19.95 3.78
CA VAL A 254 2.96 -18.87 4.28
C VAL A 254 2.56 -19.17 5.74
N PRO A 255 3.44 -18.93 6.73
CA PRO A 255 3.29 -19.38 8.12
C PRO A 255 1.98 -19.05 8.85
N ILE A 256 1.22 -18.04 8.40
CA ILE A 256 -0.10 -17.72 8.96
C ILE A 256 -1.11 -18.88 8.80
N ASN A 257 -0.85 -19.81 7.89
CA ASN A 257 -1.67 -21.00 7.67
C ASN A 257 -1.82 -21.87 8.93
N ARG A 258 -0.77 -21.95 9.76
CA ARG A 258 -0.82 -22.65 11.05
C ARG A 258 -1.90 -22.11 12.00
N LYS A 259 -2.26 -20.84 11.82
CA LYS A 259 -3.32 -20.17 12.60
C LYS A 259 -4.67 -20.22 11.86
N TYR A 260 -4.65 -20.04 10.55
CA TYR A 260 -5.83 -20.03 9.68
C TYR A 260 -5.57 -20.94 8.48
N ASP A 261 -5.92 -22.21 8.65
CA ASP A 261 -5.73 -23.26 7.64
C ASP A 261 -6.54 -22.98 6.36
N LEU A 262 -6.31 -23.77 5.31
CA LEU A 262 -6.99 -23.62 4.04
C LEU A 262 -8.51 -23.71 4.18
N LYS A 263 -9.03 -24.56 5.07
CA LYS A 263 -10.47 -24.66 5.33
C LYS A 263 -11.02 -23.34 5.86
N THR A 264 -10.44 -22.82 6.93
CA THR A 264 -10.83 -21.56 7.59
C THR A 264 -10.70 -20.39 6.62
N LEU A 265 -9.61 -20.35 5.85
CA LEU A 265 -9.38 -19.33 4.83
C LEU A 265 -10.50 -19.32 3.77
N PHE A 266 -10.86 -20.49 3.23
CA PHE A 266 -11.89 -20.58 2.19
C PHE A 266 -13.31 -20.33 2.73
N GLU A 267 -13.59 -20.67 3.98
CA GLU A 267 -14.83 -20.25 4.65
C GLU A 267 -14.94 -18.72 4.71
N ALA A 268 -13.86 -18.04 5.10
CA ALA A 268 -13.82 -16.57 5.15
C ALA A 268 -13.91 -15.91 3.75
N ILE A 269 -13.27 -16.49 2.73
CA ILE A 269 -13.36 -16.01 1.35
C ILE A 269 -14.80 -16.08 0.83
N ARG A 270 -15.54 -17.18 1.13
CA ARG A 270 -16.94 -17.33 0.72
C ARG A 270 -17.86 -16.32 1.41
N ALA A 271 -17.48 -15.83 2.58
CA ALA A 271 -18.19 -14.78 3.30
C ALA A 271 -17.85 -13.36 2.81
N TYR A 272 -16.99 -13.20 1.79
CA TYR A 272 -16.70 -11.88 1.22
C TYR A 272 -17.93 -11.33 0.45
N PRO A 273 -18.36 -10.08 0.70
CA PRO A 273 -19.58 -9.53 0.10
C PRO A 273 -19.50 -9.35 -1.41
N ASP A 274 -20.66 -9.56 -2.06
CA ASP A 274 -20.91 -9.46 -3.50
C ASP A 274 -20.07 -10.39 -4.39
N LEU A 275 -19.52 -11.46 -3.82
CA LEU A 275 -18.76 -12.48 -4.54
C LEU A 275 -19.57 -13.01 -5.73
N SER A 276 -19.07 -12.82 -6.94
CA SER A 276 -19.77 -13.18 -8.17
C SER A 276 -18.80 -13.28 -9.35
N ASN A 277 -19.26 -13.73 -10.51
CA ASN A 277 -18.43 -13.71 -11.72
C ASN A 277 -18.02 -12.29 -12.14
N ALA A 278 -18.77 -11.26 -11.71
CA ALA A 278 -18.40 -9.86 -11.91
C ALA A 278 -17.39 -9.35 -10.86
N LYS A 279 -17.39 -9.92 -9.66
CA LYS A 279 -16.49 -9.57 -8.54
C LYS A 279 -15.78 -10.84 -8.04
N ARG A 280 -14.89 -11.37 -8.88
CA ARG A 280 -14.12 -12.59 -8.61
C ARG A 280 -12.97 -12.32 -7.63
N VAL A 281 -12.64 -13.32 -6.83
CA VAL A 281 -11.44 -13.32 -6.00
C VAL A 281 -10.24 -13.67 -6.87
N THR A 282 -9.15 -12.94 -6.67
CA THR A 282 -7.88 -13.22 -7.33
C THR A 282 -7.04 -14.12 -6.42
N PHE A 283 -6.64 -15.28 -6.90
CA PHE A 283 -5.68 -16.12 -6.17
C PHE A 283 -4.30 -15.90 -6.76
N GLU A 284 -3.40 -15.34 -5.96
CA GLU A 284 -2.00 -15.16 -6.31
C GLU A 284 -1.26 -16.47 -5.96
N TYR A 285 -0.55 -17.02 -6.94
CA TYR A 285 0.18 -18.28 -6.81
C TYR A 285 1.60 -18.10 -7.32
N VAL A 286 2.59 -18.18 -6.43
CA VAL A 286 4.00 -17.99 -6.80
C VAL A 286 4.53 -19.32 -7.30
N MET A 287 5.31 -19.32 -8.38
CA MET A 287 5.82 -20.54 -9.01
C MET A 287 7.24 -20.81 -8.51
N LEU A 288 7.35 -21.73 -7.53
CA LEU A 288 8.58 -22.14 -6.89
C LEU A 288 9.01 -23.50 -7.42
N ASN A 289 10.19 -23.55 -8.05
CA ASN A 289 10.69 -24.70 -8.78
C ASN A 289 10.74 -25.96 -7.92
N GLY A 290 9.98 -27.00 -8.28
CA GLY A 290 9.96 -28.28 -7.58
C GLY A 290 9.35 -28.25 -6.18
N VAL A 291 8.71 -27.14 -5.79
CA VAL A 291 8.10 -26.95 -4.46
C VAL A 291 6.59 -26.97 -4.55
N ASN A 292 6.02 -26.20 -5.48
CA ASN A 292 4.57 -26.01 -5.59
C ASN A 292 4.05 -25.96 -7.05
N ASP A 293 4.84 -26.40 -8.00
CA ASP A 293 4.62 -26.18 -9.44
C ASP A 293 4.27 -27.47 -10.20
N SER A 294 3.86 -28.53 -9.49
CA SER A 294 3.56 -29.81 -10.12
C SER A 294 2.19 -29.83 -10.82
N PRO A 295 2.00 -30.65 -11.88
CA PRO A 295 0.68 -30.87 -12.48
C PRO A 295 -0.36 -31.45 -11.51
N ALA A 296 0.08 -32.15 -10.45
CA ALA A 296 -0.82 -32.64 -9.40
C ALA A 296 -1.39 -31.46 -8.60
N GLU A 297 -0.55 -30.52 -8.20
CA GLU A 297 -0.96 -29.32 -7.47
C GLU A 297 -1.88 -28.41 -8.29
N ALA A 298 -1.67 -28.30 -9.61
CA ALA A 298 -2.61 -27.59 -10.48
C ALA A 298 -4.02 -28.20 -10.42
N ARG A 299 -4.13 -29.54 -10.41
CA ARG A 299 -5.43 -30.23 -10.30
C ARG A 299 -6.02 -30.11 -8.90
N ASP A 300 -5.20 -30.12 -7.85
CA ASP A 300 -5.64 -29.88 -6.48
C ASP A 300 -6.13 -28.45 -6.28
N LEU A 301 -5.48 -27.47 -6.93
CA LEU A 301 -5.95 -26.09 -6.94
C LEU A 301 -7.35 -25.99 -7.55
N VAL A 302 -7.61 -26.66 -8.68
CA VAL A 302 -8.94 -26.71 -9.29
C VAL A 302 -9.99 -27.26 -8.32
N ARG A 303 -9.66 -28.31 -7.57
CA ARG A 303 -10.57 -28.91 -6.56
C ARG A 303 -10.83 -27.94 -5.41
N LEU A 304 -9.78 -27.29 -4.92
CA LEU A 304 -9.85 -26.35 -3.80
C LEU A 304 -10.70 -25.11 -4.13
N LEU A 305 -10.60 -24.60 -5.37
CA LEU A 305 -11.34 -23.43 -5.84
C LEU A 305 -12.82 -23.70 -6.16
N LYS A 306 -13.26 -24.96 -6.12
CA LYS A 306 -14.63 -25.32 -6.49
C LYS A 306 -15.66 -24.53 -5.68
N GLY A 307 -16.56 -23.86 -6.40
CA GLY A 307 -17.64 -23.04 -5.82
C GLY A 307 -17.23 -21.63 -5.42
N VAL A 308 -15.99 -21.20 -5.71
CA VAL A 308 -15.54 -19.81 -5.51
C VAL A 308 -15.37 -19.15 -6.89
N PRO A 309 -16.08 -18.04 -7.19
CA PRO A 309 -15.81 -17.22 -8.36
C PRO A 309 -14.37 -16.68 -8.32
N ALA A 310 -13.50 -17.27 -9.13
CA ALA A 310 -12.06 -17.11 -9.02
C ALA A 310 -11.39 -16.75 -10.35
N LYS A 311 -10.27 -16.06 -10.25
CA LYS A 311 -9.22 -16.00 -11.27
C LYS A 311 -7.88 -16.31 -10.59
N ILE A 312 -6.94 -16.93 -11.29
CA ILE A 312 -5.64 -17.29 -10.72
C ILE A 312 -4.56 -16.50 -11.43
N ASN A 313 -3.76 -15.74 -10.70
CA ASN A 313 -2.57 -15.11 -11.23
C ASN A 313 -1.35 -15.98 -10.87
N LEU A 314 -0.71 -16.58 -11.88
CA LEU A 314 0.58 -17.23 -11.66
C LEU A 314 1.68 -16.16 -11.67
N ILE A 315 2.52 -16.18 -10.65
CA ILE A 315 3.62 -15.24 -10.48
C ILE A 315 4.93 -16.04 -10.60
N PRO A 316 5.66 -15.90 -11.72
CA PRO A 316 7.04 -16.35 -11.78
C PRO A 316 7.83 -15.74 -10.63
N PHE A 317 8.51 -16.58 -9.85
CA PHE A 317 9.24 -16.12 -8.67
C PHE A 317 10.32 -15.09 -9.04
N ASN A 318 10.44 -14.05 -8.23
CA ASN A 318 11.45 -13.00 -8.39
C ASN A 318 12.53 -13.21 -7.33
N PRO A 319 13.68 -13.82 -7.67
CA PRO A 319 14.71 -14.11 -6.69
C PRO A 319 15.31 -12.81 -6.13
N TRP A 320 15.82 -12.92 -4.91
CA TRP A 320 16.57 -11.88 -4.22
C TRP A 320 17.80 -12.52 -3.55
N PRO A 321 18.86 -11.76 -3.21
CA PRO A 321 20.08 -12.33 -2.67
C PRO A 321 19.86 -13.15 -1.40
N GLY A 322 20.13 -14.47 -1.47
CA GLY A 322 19.93 -15.40 -0.36
C GLY A 322 18.53 -16.01 -0.26
N ALA A 323 17.66 -15.82 -1.27
CA ALA A 323 16.38 -16.51 -1.34
C ALA A 323 16.56 -18.03 -1.33
N PRO A 324 15.73 -18.79 -0.59
CA PRO A 324 15.85 -20.24 -0.47
C PRO A 324 15.17 -21.01 -1.62
N TYR A 325 14.63 -20.32 -2.62
CA TYR A 325 13.85 -20.91 -3.72
C TYR A 325 14.33 -20.42 -5.07
N ASP A 326 14.03 -21.20 -6.11
CA ASP A 326 14.23 -20.85 -7.51
C ASP A 326 12.90 -20.65 -8.23
N CYS A 327 12.91 -19.88 -9.32
CA CYS A 327 11.76 -19.75 -10.19
C CYS A 327 11.57 -21.01 -11.02
N SER A 328 10.33 -21.51 -11.08
CA SER A 328 9.97 -22.59 -12.00
C SER A 328 10.33 -22.24 -13.45
N ALA A 329 10.70 -23.26 -14.22
CA ALA A 329 10.94 -23.13 -15.66
C ALA A 329 9.66 -22.65 -16.38
N TRP A 330 9.82 -21.90 -17.47
CA TRP A 330 8.69 -21.29 -18.17
C TRP A 330 7.68 -22.32 -18.67
N GLU A 331 8.17 -23.44 -19.20
CA GLU A 331 7.36 -24.55 -19.71
C GLU A 331 6.53 -25.20 -18.59
N THR A 332 7.09 -25.29 -17.36
CA THR A 332 6.36 -25.78 -16.19
C THR A 332 5.22 -24.83 -15.82
N ILE A 333 5.47 -23.51 -15.85
CA ILE A 333 4.46 -22.49 -15.56
C ILE A 333 3.34 -22.52 -16.60
N GLU A 334 3.68 -22.65 -17.89
CA GLU A 334 2.71 -22.77 -18.98
C GLU A 334 1.86 -24.04 -18.84
N ALA A 335 2.47 -25.18 -18.54
CA ALA A 335 1.75 -26.43 -18.31
C ALA A 335 0.79 -26.34 -17.10
N PHE A 336 1.23 -25.69 -16.01
CA PHE A 336 0.39 -25.44 -14.84
C PHE A 336 -0.80 -24.54 -15.20
N ALA A 337 -0.54 -23.43 -15.91
CA ALA A 337 -1.57 -22.51 -16.40
C ALA A 337 -2.56 -23.19 -17.34
N GLU A 338 -2.09 -24.06 -18.23
CA GLU A 338 -2.94 -24.76 -19.19
C GLU A 338 -3.94 -25.68 -18.47
N ILE A 339 -3.52 -26.40 -17.42
CA ILE A 339 -4.43 -27.22 -16.60
C ILE A 339 -5.54 -26.37 -15.99
N LEU A 340 -5.20 -25.20 -15.45
CA LEU A 340 -6.17 -24.28 -14.83
C LEU A 340 -7.12 -23.66 -15.86
N ASN A 341 -6.61 -23.25 -17.02
CA ASN A 341 -7.39 -22.71 -18.12
C ASN A 341 -8.36 -23.75 -18.70
N ARG A 342 -7.91 -25.00 -18.89
CA ARG A 342 -8.76 -26.12 -19.34
C ARG A 342 -9.87 -26.46 -18.33
N ALA A 343 -9.64 -26.19 -17.04
CA ALA A 343 -10.65 -26.32 -15.98
C ALA A 343 -11.63 -25.13 -15.92
N GLY A 344 -11.49 -24.13 -16.78
CA GLY A 344 -12.40 -22.99 -16.90
C GLY A 344 -12.04 -21.77 -16.05
N TYR A 345 -10.87 -21.76 -15.39
CA TYR A 345 -10.42 -20.59 -14.65
C TYR A 345 -9.48 -19.73 -15.48
N ALA A 346 -9.74 -18.42 -15.54
CA ALA A 346 -8.82 -17.47 -16.16
C ALA A 346 -7.49 -17.48 -15.39
N CYS A 347 -6.41 -17.87 -16.09
CA CYS A 347 -5.10 -18.04 -15.48
C CYS A 347 -3.99 -17.28 -16.24
N PRO A 348 -3.92 -15.95 -16.13
CA PRO A 348 -2.81 -15.18 -16.67
C PRO A 348 -1.50 -15.47 -15.91
N ILE A 349 -0.41 -15.59 -16.66
CA ILE A 349 0.95 -15.61 -16.13
C ILE A 349 1.44 -14.15 -16.07
N ARG A 350 1.84 -13.70 -14.89
CA ARG A 350 2.29 -12.32 -14.68
C ARG A 350 3.68 -12.12 -15.24
N THR A 351 3.83 -11.18 -16.17
CA THR A 351 5.15 -10.73 -16.63
C THR A 351 5.90 -10.06 -15.46
N PRO A 352 7.14 -10.47 -15.15
CA PRO A 352 7.97 -9.76 -14.18
C PRO A 352 8.19 -8.30 -14.60
N ARG A 353 8.08 -7.37 -13.64
CA ARG A 353 8.25 -5.93 -13.87
C ARG A 353 9.19 -5.31 -12.85
N GLY A 354 10.08 -4.42 -13.28
CA GLY A 354 11.02 -3.69 -12.41
C GLY A 354 12.03 -4.57 -11.66
N ARG A 355 12.41 -5.73 -12.20
CA ARG A 355 13.30 -6.70 -11.54
C ARG A 355 14.73 -6.17 -11.37
N ASP A 356 15.22 -5.41 -12.34
CA ASP A 356 16.53 -4.74 -12.37
C ASP A 356 16.73 -3.74 -11.22
N ILE A 357 15.64 -3.15 -10.72
CA ILE A 357 15.65 -2.16 -9.63
C ILE A 357 15.09 -2.70 -8.30
N PHE A 358 14.93 -4.02 -8.17
CA PHE A 358 14.30 -4.66 -7.00
C PHE A 358 12.90 -4.10 -6.69
N ALA A 359 12.06 -3.96 -7.71
CA ALA A 359 10.69 -3.50 -7.60
C ALA A 359 9.65 -4.58 -7.93
N ALA A 360 10.07 -5.78 -8.34
CA ALA A 360 9.16 -6.87 -8.62
C ALA A 360 8.50 -7.39 -7.32
N CYS A 361 7.34 -8.04 -7.46
CA CYS A 361 6.63 -8.57 -6.30
C CYS A 361 7.49 -9.52 -5.48
N GLY A 362 7.53 -9.27 -4.16
CA GLY A 362 8.33 -10.01 -3.20
C GLY A 362 9.76 -9.49 -3.00
N GLN A 363 10.24 -8.48 -3.75
CA GLN A 363 11.62 -7.98 -3.63
C GLN A 363 11.79 -6.74 -2.73
N LEU A 364 10.69 -6.08 -2.34
CA LEU A 364 10.73 -4.86 -1.55
C LEU A 364 11.33 -5.08 -0.17
N ARG A 365 12.21 -4.17 0.26
CA ARG A 365 12.84 -4.18 1.60
C ARG A 365 13.51 -2.82 1.85
N SER A 366 13.13 -2.15 2.92
CA SER A 366 13.80 -0.93 3.37
C SER A 366 14.89 -1.23 4.40
N GLN A 367 15.78 -0.26 4.65
CA GLN A 367 16.77 -0.36 5.72
C GLN A 367 16.19 -0.01 7.10
N SER A 368 14.89 0.27 7.20
CA SER A 368 14.24 0.65 8.45
C SER A 368 14.30 -0.47 9.49
N VAL A 369 14.73 -0.11 10.70
CA VAL A 369 14.85 -1.01 11.85
C VAL A 369 13.87 -0.61 12.93
N LYS A 370 13.24 -1.60 13.58
CA LYS A 370 12.35 -1.36 14.72
C LYS A 370 13.13 -0.77 15.91
N THR A 371 12.90 0.50 16.19
CA THR A 371 13.40 1.15 17.41
C THR A 371 12.61 0.65 18.62
N SER A 372 13.30 0.23 19.69
CA SER A 372 12.63 -0.26 20.91
C SER A 372 11.92 0.88 21.66
N ALA A 373 10.86 0.56 22.41
CA ALA A 373 10.16 1.54 23.26
C ALA A 373 11.09 2.22 24.28
N ALA A 374 12.14 1.52 24.75
CA ALA A 374 13.16 2.07 25.63
C ALA A 374 14.08 3.08 24.92
N GLN A 375 14.36 2.88 23.62
CA GLN A 375 15.12 3.85 22.81
C GLN A 375 14.26 5.07 22.46
N LEU A 376 12.98 4.87 22.09
CA LEU A 376 12.06 5.97 21.82
C LEU A 376 11.87 6.87 23.06
N ARG A 377 11.67 6.27 24.25
CA ARG A 377 11.58 7.04 25.51
C ARG A 377 12.87 7.78 25.85
N ARG A 378 14.03 7.21 25.53
CA ARG A 378 15.33 7.88 25.72
C ARG A 378 15.51 9.05 24.76
N ALA A 379 15.12 8.89 23.49
CA ALA A 379 15.16 9.95 22.49
C ALA A 379 14.20 11.10 22.82
N ALA A 380 12.96 10.79 23.25
CA ALA A 380 12.00 11.80 23.69
C ALA A 380 12.51 12.59 24.91
N ARG A 381 13.04 11.89 25.92
CA ARG A 381 13.65 12.56 27.10
C ARG A 381 14.87 13.40 26.75
N ALA A 382 15.66 13.00 25.76
CA ALA A 382 16.81 13.78 25.29
C ALA A 382 16.39 15.03 24.51
N GLN A 383 15.27 14.98 23.77
CA GLN A 383 14.69 16.15 23.10
C GLN A 383 13.98 17.12 24.05
N GLU A 384 13.50 16.64 25.20
CA GLU A 384 12.90 17.50 26.25
C GLU A 384 13.96 18.16 27.17
N ALA A 385 15.16 17.60 27.23
CA ALA A 385 16.25 18.05 28.12
C ALA A 385 17.27 18.99 27.44
N GLY A 386 17.16 19.21 26.13
CA GLY A 386 17.92 20.22 25.37
C GLY A 386 17.00 21.33 24.89
#